data_AF-A0A4P5PAF2-F1
#
_entry.id   AF-A0A4P5PAF2-F1
#
_cell.length_a   1.000
_cell.length_b   1.000
_cell.length_c   1.000
_cell.angle_alpha   90.00
_cell.angle_beta   90.00
_cell.angle_gamma   90.00
#
_symmetry.space_group_name_H-M   'P 1'
#
loop_
_entity.id
_entity.type
_entity.pdbx_description
1 polymer ?
#
loop_
_entity_poly.entity_id
_entity_poly.type
_entity_poly.pdbx_seq_one_letter_code
_entity_poly.pdbx_strand_id
1 'polypeptide(L)'
;MSTIFIGELAKQPTEQDDQDTLQLYLKKITKVEDPESVLSSFHTNGVLLNVPKEQLAFSIDQFTPGIKLRCTLSAVPIMTMSIPPQIPGNSIKSVEFV
;
A
#
# COMPACT_ATOMS: atom_id res chain seq x y z
N MET A 1 -14.15 11.67 -0.41
CA MET A 1 -13.15 11.56 -1.49
C MET A 1 -12.14 10.48 -1.08
N SER A 2 -11.43 9.84 -2.01
CA SER A 2 -10.47 8.76 -1.68
C SER A 2 -9.12 9.07 -2.33
N THR A 3 -8.04 8.57 -1.77
CA THR A 3 -6.72 8.68 -2.39
C THR A 3 -6.40 7.38 -3.11
N ILE A 4 -6.13 7.44 -4.41
CA ILE A 4 -5.86 6.30 -5.29
C ILE A 4 -4.48 6.48 -5.92
N PHE A 5 -3.66 5.44 -5.84
CA PHE A 5 -2.36 5.42 -6.48
C PHE A 5 -2.01 4.03 -7.01
N ILE A 6 -1.06 3.97 -7.92
CA ILE A 6 -0.47 2.73 -8.41
C ILE A 6 0.97 2.68 -7.91
N GLY A 7 1.35 1.59 -7.25
CA GLY A 7 2.71 1.34 -6.79
C GLY A 7 3.27 0.04 -7.37
N GLU A 8 4.57 0.00 -7.58
CA GLU A 8 5.31 -1.22 -7.96
C GLU A 8 5.78 -1.94 -6.69
N LEU A 9 5.48 -3.23 -6.57
CA LEU A 9 5.92 -4.04 -5.44
C LEU A 9 7.44 -4.19 -5.46
N ALA A 10 8.13 -3.62 -4.47
CA ALA A 10 9.58 -3.55 -4.45
C ALA A 10 10.25 -4.87 -4.02
N LYS A 11 9.55 -5.68 -3.21
CA LYS A 11 10.02 -6.96 -2.66
C LYS A 11 8.83 -7.84 -2.31
N GLN A 12 9.09 -9.12 -2.08
CA GLN A 12 8.05 -10.07 -1.69
C GLN A 12 7.36 -9.60 -0.40
N PRO A 13 6.02 -9.75 -0.29
CA PRO A 13 5.30 -9.37 0.92
C PRO A 13 5.85 -10.11 2.14
N THR A 14 5.82 -9.45 3.29
CA THR A 14 6.23 -10.06 4.56
C THR A 14 5.01 -10.23 5.44
N GLU A 15 4.79 -11.44 5.96
CA GLU A 15 3.79 -11.68 7.00
C GLU A 15 4.25 -11.03 8.30
N GLN A 16 3.36 -10.29 8.95
CA GLN A 16 3.62 -9.71 10.26
C GLN A 16 3.44 -10.76 11.37
N ASP A 17 3.87 -10.43 12.59
CA ASP A 17 3.83 -11.34 13.75
C ASP A 17 2.41 -11.83 14.10
N ASP A 18 1.39 -11.07 13.70
CA ASP A 18 -0.02 -11.43 13.87
C ASP A 18 -0.49 -12.50 12.88
N GLN A 19 0.32 -12.88 11.89
CA GLN A 19 0.03 -13.79 10.77
C GLN A 19 -1.21 -13.44 9.92
N ASP A 20 -2.00 -12.45 10.30
CA ASP A 20 -3.19 -11.98 9.61
C ASP A 20 -2.93 -10.73 8.77
N THR A 21 -1.79 -10.05 8.96
CA THR A 21 -1.42 -8.86 8.20
C THR A 21 -0.26 -9.13 7.25
N LEU A 22 -0.41 -8.69 6.00
CA LEU A 22 0.64 -8.68 4.99
C LEU A 22 1.20 -7.28 4.82
N GLN A 23 2.52 -7.14 4.96
CA GLN A 23 3.23 -5.91 4.69
C GLN A 23 3.70 -5.86 3.22
N LEU A 24 3.12 -4.95 2.45
CA LEU A 24 3.48 -4.68 1.06
C LEU A 24 4.38 -3.45 0.99
N TYR A 25 5.56 -3.59 0.40
CA TYR A 25 6.43 -2.44 0.14
C TYR A 25 6.28 -1.96 -1.29
N LEU A 26 5.68 -0.78 -1.48
CA LEU A 26 5.44 -0.20 -2.79
C LEU A 26 6.41 0.94 -3.07
N LYS A 27 7.03 0.91 -4.26
CA LYS A 27 7.90 1.96 -4.82
C LYS A 27 7.35 2.45 -6.16
N LYS A 28 7.98 3.47 -6.74
CA LYS A 28 7.58 4.06 -8.04
C LYS A 28 6.09 4.44 -8.07
N ILE A 29 5.68 5.18 -7.05
CA ILE A 29 4.28 5.57 -6.86
C ILE A 29 3.83 6.52 -7.97
N THR A 30 2.75 6.15 -8.64
CA THR A 30 2.05 6.94 -9.65
C THR A 30 0.70 7.39 -9.08
N LYS A 31 0.50 8.71 -8.98
CA LYS A 31 -0.75 9.31 -8.51
C LYS A 31 -1.86 9.07 -9.53
N VAL A 32 -3.01 8.58 -9.06
CA VAL A 32 -4.26 8.49 -9.85
C VAL A 32 -5.26 9.52 -9.35
N GLU A 33 -5.55 9.52 -8.05
CA GLU A 33 -6.43 10.48 -7.39
C GLU A 33 -5.82 10.82 -6.01
N ASP A 34 -5.60 12.09 -5.70
CA ASP A 34 -5.04 12.48 -4.40
C ASP A 34 -5.43 13.94 -4.11
N PRO A 35 -6.68 14.14 -3.67
CA PRO A 35 -7.24 15.47 -3.44
C PRO A 35 -6.54 16.19 -2.28
N GLU A 36 -6.04 15.44 -1.30
CA GLU A 36 -5.39 15.95 -0.08
C GLU A 36 -3.84 16.01 -0.21
N SER A 37 -3.29 15.74 -1.40
CA SER A 37 -1.84 15.78 -1.68
C SER A 37 -0.97 14.88 -0.77
N VAL A 38 -1.54 13.79 -0.27
CA VAL A 38 -0.92 12.83 0.67
C VAL A 38 0.24 12.07 0.02
N LEU A 39 0.16 11.79 -1.28
CA LEU A 39 1.13 10.95 -1.99
C LEU A 39 2.51 11.62 -2.14
N SER A 40 2.60 12.92 -1.90
CA SER A 40 3.84 13.70 -1.93
C SER A 40 4.94 13.07 -1.07
N SER A 41 4.57 12.48 0.07
CA SER A 41 5.50 11.81 1.00
C SER A 41 6.00 10.45 0.49
N PHE A 42 5.36 9.85 -0.51
CA PHE A 42 5.66 8.50 -0.96
C PHE A 42 6.67 8.47 -2.11
N HIS A 43 6.78 9.56 -2.88
CA HIS A 43 7.58 9.60 -4.11
C HIS A 43 9.08 9.32 -3.89
N THR A 44 9.64 9.68 -2.74
CA THR A 44 11.08 9.54 -2.48
C THR A 44 11.46 8.15 -1.97
N ASN A 45 10.68 7.56 -1.06
CA ASN A 45 11.07 6.35 -0.32
C ASN A 45 10.10 5.17 -0.50
N GLY A 46 9.01 5.38 -1.22
CA GLY A 46 7.91 4.43 -1.29
C GLY A 46 7.01 4.49 -0.05
N VAL A 47 6.19 3.46 0.12
CA VAL A 47 5.23 3.33 1.24
C VAL A 47 5.09 1.86 1.61
N LEU A 48 4.94 1.59 2.91
CA LEU A 48 4.61 0.26 3.42
C LEU A 48 3.11 0.20 3.73
N LEU A 49 2.41 -0.77 3.16
CA LEU A 49 1.00 -1.02 3.44
C LEU A 49 0.88 -2.28 4.30
N ASN A 50 0.32 -2.15 5.49
CA ASN A 50 0.03 -3.27 6.38
C ASN A 50 -1.43 -3.69 6.13
N VAL A 51 -1.65 -4.56 5.15
CA VAL A 51 -2.98 -4.96 4.68
C VAL A 51 -3.40 -6.27 5.37
N PRO A 52 -4.55 -6.30 6.07
CA PRO A 52 -5.15 -7.54 6.54
C PRO A 52 -5.39 -8.49 5.36
N LYS A 53 -5.06 -9.78 5.54
CA LYS A 53 -5.28 -10.82 4.52
C LYS A 53 -6.73 -10.90 4.06
N GLU A 54 -7.68 -10.64 4.96
CA GLU A 54 -9.12 -10.59 4.65
C GLU A 54 -9.50 -9.48 3.65
N GLN A 55 -8.71 -8.40 3.58
CA GLN A 55 -8.92 -7.30 2.62
C GLN A 55 -8.20 -7.55 1.29
N LEU A 56 -7.37 -8.59 1.20
CA LEU A 56 -6.69 -8.98 -0.01
C LEU A 56 -7.52 -10.03 -0.73
N ALA A 57 -7.90 -9.74 -1.98
CA ALA A 57 -8.55 -10.70 -2.84
C ALA A 57 -7.59 -11.80 -3.36
N PHE A 58 -6.32 -11.78 -2.94
CA PHE A 58 -5.24 -12.58 -3.53
C PHE A 58 -4.38 -13.23 -2.45
N SER A 59 -3.88 -14.42 -2.75
CA SER A 59 -2.92 -15.15 -1.92
C SER A 59 -1.53 -14.54 -2.02
N ILE A 60 -0.73 -14.65 -0.96
CA ILE A 60 0.64 -14.11 -0.91
C ILE A 60 1.53 -14.62 -2.06
N ASP A 61 1.31 -15.86 -2.50
CA ASP A 61 2.07 -16.52 -3.56
C ASP A 61 1.92 -15.86 -4.93
N GLN A 62 0.86 -15.05 -5.11
CA GLN A 62 0.61 -14.32 -6.35
C GLN A 62 1.44 -13.01 -6.43
N PHE A 63 2.01 -12.57 -5.31
CA PHE A 63 2.79 -11.34 -5.25
C PHE A 63 4.23 -11.57 -5.67
N THR A 64 4.53 -11.20 -6.92
CA THR A 64 5.89 -11.17 -7.46
C THR A 64 6.47 -9.75 -7.41
N PRO A 65 7.73 -9.55 -6.97
CA PRO A 65 8.38 -8.24 -7.08
C PRO A 65 8.33 -7.69 -8.51
N GLY A 66 8.07 -6.39 -8.66
CA GLY A 66 7.93 -5.71 -9.95
C GLY A 66 6.51 -5.62 -10.49
N ILE A 67 5.54 -6.32 -9.89
CA ILE A 67 4.12 -6.15 -10.27
C ILE A 67 3.59 -4.79 -9.83
N LYS A 68 2.57 -4.30 -10.54
CA LYS A 68 1.88 -3.06 -10.20
C LYS A 68 0.61 -3.36 -9.43
N LEU A 69 0.42 -2.61 -8.35
CA LEU A 69 -0.73 -2.70 -7.47
C LEU A 69 -1.43 -1.35 -7.44
N ARG A 70 -2.74 -1.35 -7.67
CA ARG A 70 -3.62 -0.22 -7.44
C ARG A 70 -4.08 -0.24 -5.99
N CYS A 71 -3.80 0.83 -5.27
CA CYS A 71 -4.18 0.98 -3.87
C CYS A 71 -5.17 2.13 -3.73
N THR A 72 -6.26 1.85 -3.02
CA THR A 72 -7.27 2.85 -2.67
C THR A 72 -7.22 3.05 -1.16
N LEU A 73 -6.94 4.27 -0.73
CA LEU A 73 -6.90 4.69 0.67
C LEU A 73 -8.14 5.51 1.04
N SER A 74 -8.37 5.65 2.34
CA SER A 74 -9.24 6.69 2.88
C SER A 74 -8.73 8.10 2.53
N ALA A 75 -9.62 9.11 2.61
CA ALA A 75 -9.31 10.49 2.23
C ALA A 75 -8.08 11.06 2.97
N VAL A 76 -8.00 10.76 4.28
CA VAL A 76 -6.90 11.15 5.16
C VAL A 76 -6.42 9.86 5.81
N PRO A 77 -5.50 9.12 5.17
CA PRO A 77 -4.98 7.88 5.75
C PRO A 77 -4.16 8.20 6.99
N ILE A 78 -4.25 7.33 7.99
CA ILE A 78 -3.32 7.37 9.12
C ILE A 78 -1.96 6.92 8.60
N MET A 79 -0.91 7.67 8.93
CA MET A 79 0.46 7.37 8.50
C MET A 79 1.40 7.50 9.68
N THR A 80 2.40 6.62 9.75
CA THR A 80 3.50 6.78 10.71
C THR A 80 4.49 7.85 10.22
N MET A 81 5.17 8.54 11.13
CA MET A 81 6.26 9.49 10.80
C MET A 81 7.58 8.77 10.39
N SER A 82 7.51 7.52 9.93
CA SER A 82 8.67 6.74 9.51
C SER A 82 9.04 6.99 8.05
N ILE A 83 10.24 6.58 7.65
CA ILE A 83 10.71 6.64 6.27
C ILE A 83 11.15 5.22 5.84
N PRO A 84 10.42 4.54 4.94
CA PRO A 84 9.16 4.97 4.33
C PRO A 84 8.00 5.01 5.35
N PRO A 85 6.97 5.84 5.10
CA PRO A 85 5.75 5.85 5.92
C PRO A 85 5.04 4.50 5.84
N GLN A 86 4.42 4.10 6.96
CA GLN A 86 3.59 2.91 7.03
C GLN A 86 2.12 3.29 7.13
N ILE A 87 1.28 2.57 6.38
CA ILE A 87 -0.17 2.73 6.35
C ILE A 87 -0.83 1.50 6.99
N PRO A 88 -1.59 1.66 8.08
CA PRO A 88 -2.35 0.58 8.69
C PRO A 88 -3.56 0.19 7.85
N GLY A 89 -3.99 -1.08 7.97
CA GLY A 89 -5.10 -1.68 7.24
C GLY A 89 -6.41 -0.90 7.30
N ASN A 90 -6.71 -0.25 8.42
CA ASN A 90 -7.92 0.57 8.57
C ASN A 90 -7.95 1.81 7.65
N SER A 91 -6.82 2.22 7.09
CA SER A 91 -6.70 3.32 6.14
C SER A 91 -6.70 2.84 4.69
N ILE A 92 -6.65 1.52 4.47
CA ILE A 92 -6.66 0.87 3.16
C ILE A 92 -8.08 0.40 2.88
N LYS A 93 -8.65 0.86 1.76
CA LYS A 93 -9.97 0.42 1.29
C LYS A 93 -9.88 -0.81 0.39
N SER A 94 -8.89 -0.84 -0.50
CA SER A 94 -8.68 -1.97 -1.42
C SER A 94 -7.25 -1.96 -1.99
N VAL A 95 -6.79 -3.16 -2.36
CA VAL A 95 -5.55 -3.39 -3.11
C VAL A 95 -5.83 -4.38 -4.22
N GLU A 96 -5.52 -3.99 -5.46
CA GLU A 96 -5.87 -4.72 -6.68
C GLU A 96 -4.66 -4.82 -7.62
N PHE A 97 -4.52 -5.93 -8.34
CA PHE A 97 -3.55 -6.00 -9.45
C PHE A 97 -3.96 -5.09 -10.61
N VAL A 98 -2.97 -4.55 -11.32
CA VAL A 98 -3.16 -3.72 -12.53
C VAL A 98 -2.82 -4.51 -13.77
#